data_AF-A0A7X2LQS8-F1
#
_entry.id   AF-A0A7X2LQS8-F1
#
_cell.length_a   1.000
_cell.length_b   1.000
_cell.length_c   1.000
_cell.angle_alpha   90.00
_cell.angle_beta   90.00
_cell.angle_gamma   90.00
#
_symmetry.space_group_name_H-M   'P 1'
#
loop_
_entity.id
_entity.type
_entity.pdbx_description
1 polymer ?
#
loop_
_entity_poly.entity_id
_entity_poly.type
_entity_poly.pdbx_seq_one_letter_code
_entity_poly.pdbx_strand_id
1 'polypeptide(L)'
;MEMKKMLIEASVLVKAVIFFSIMIFSGTYGVRSASASTAGSDVAWQQLNGEINVCWENFDDRYSTEAGWVKNSIFETWQKYGNVKFVGWGPCRSESRGVRIKIDDSNPLVRELGRKLDGMKNGMVLNFDFVKWGNSSCTSRREDCVRNHAVHEFGHALGLAHEHNTAGPEVCRSENQGSSGDWPLTIYDPDSIMNYCRSGSTLGGWNLSRGDVDGIKTIYPKYIPADIPDGRNGQLITQQSAQCLHVQGADGQRRRLLMQWPCQRTAEFYFSFHKLGPGEYQLRSPYSGNCFHYSTNGNELRAPLMQWECAETEEFRFKIDSAGTDSWGQEWFRIRGSRKGSEACFHVLEGPTKEPRKPMAAWTCLNGPEYLFTIK
;
A
#
# COMPACT_ATOMS: atom_id res chain seq x y z
N MET A 1 -76.11 19.55 -17.62
CA MET A 1 -76.95 20.76 -17.60
C MET A 1 -76.02 21.93 -17.39
N GLU A 2 -75.75 22.62 -18.49
CA GLU A 2 -74.88 23.79 -18.58
C GLU A 2 -75.34 24.97 -17.71
N MET A 3 -74.35 25.84 -17.43
CA MET A 3 -74.44 27.31 -17.38
C MET A 3 -75.39 27.97 -16.36
N LYS A 4 -74.76 28.73 -15.45
CA LYS A 4 -74.86 30.21 -15.36
C LYS A 4 -73.74 30.71 -14.42
N LYS A 5 -72.77 31.47 -14.95
CA LYS A 5 -72.65 32.96 -14.93
C LYS A 5 -72.44 33.49 -13.51
N MET A 6 -71.53 34.42 -13.21
CA MET A 6 -70.67 35.35 -13.95
C MET A 6 -69.84 36.07 -12.86
N LEU A 7 -68.66 36.60 -13.19
CA LEU A 7 -68.23 37.98 -12.90
C LEU A 7 -66.73 38.14 -13.23
N ILE A 8 -66.44 38.90 -14.30
CA ILE A 8 -65.49 40.05 -14.34
C ILE A 8 -64.00 39.68 -14.08
N GLU A 9 -62.99 39.92 -14.93
CA GLU A 9 -62.78 40.86 -16.04
C GLU A 9 -61.54 40.38 -16.82
N ALA A 10 -61.46 40.70 -18.12
CA ALA A 10 -60.31 40.46 -18.97
C ALA A 10 -59.63 41.79 -19.36
N SER A 11 -58.30 41.75 -19.33
CA SER A 11 -57.32 42.56 -20.07
C SER A 11 -57.25 44.08 -19.86
N VAL A 12 -56.17 44.54 -19.21
CA VAL A 12 -55.23 45.60 -19.69
C VAL A 12 -53.87 45.31 -19.00
N LEU A 13 -52.89 44.71 -19.67
CA LEU A 13 -51.75 45.36 -20.34
C LEU A 13 -50.79 46.17 -19.43
N VAL A 14 -49.51 45.75 -19.44
CA VAL A 14 -48.29 46.60 -19.53
C VAL A 14 -47.49 46.94 -18.26
N LYS A 15 -46.21 46.51 -18.32
CA LYS A 15 -44.97 47.02 -17.65
C LYS A 15 -44.71 46.64 -16.19
N ALA A 16 -43.92 45.58 -16.00
CA ALA A 16 -42.73 45.60 -15.14
C ALA A 16 -41.90 44.31 -15.33
N VAL A 17 -41.26 44.16 -16.49
CA VAL A 17 -40.02 43.38 -16.61
C VAL A 17 -38.90 44.38 -16.41
N ILE A 18 -37.99 44.14 -15.46
CA ILE A 18 -36.55 44.45 -15.48
C ILE A 18 -35.98 44.42 -14.03
N PHE A 19 -34.86 43.70 -13.87
CA PHE A 19 -34.00 43.52 -12.70
C PHE A 19 -34.48 42.63 -11.54
N PHE A 20 -34.35 41.32 -11.71
CA PHE A 20 -33.86 40.48 -10.61
C PHE A 20 -32.55 39.82 -11.05
N SER A 21 -31.45 40.31 -10.46
CA SER A 21 -30.11 39.80 -10.65
C SER A 21 -30.06 38.30 -10.36
N ILE A 22 -29.68 37.53 -11.36
CA ILE A 22 -29.27 36.15 -11.21
C ILE A 22 -27.91 36.17 -10.49
N MET A 23 -27.91 36.10 -9.16
CA MET A 23 -26.79 35.49 -8.45
C MET A 23 -26.97 33.99 -8.54
N ILE A 24 -26.44 33.39 -9.61
CA ILE A 24 -26.02 31.99 -9.57
C ILE A 24 -24.89 31.98 -8.55
N PHE A 25 -25.20 31.57 -7.31
CA PHE A 25 -24.19 31.00 -6.44
C PHE A 25 -23.74 29.72 -7.13
N SER A 26 -22.74 29.83 -8.00
CA SER A 26 -21.84 28.74 -8.34
C SER A 26 -21.08 28.41 -7.05
N GLY A 27 -21.76 27.73 -6.14
CA GLY A 27 -21.12 26.94 -5.12
C GLY A 27 -20.34 25.87 -5.86
N THR A 28 -19.09 26.17 -6.19
CA THR A 28 -18.10 25.13 -6.41
C THR A 28 -18.12 24.29 -5.16
N TYR A 29 -18.82 23.16 -5.19
CA TYR A 29 -18.50 22.03 -4.34
C TYR A 29 -17.10 21.60 -4.78
N GLY A 30 -16.10 22.31 -4.28
CA GLY A 30 -14.74 21.83 -4.30
C GLY A 30 -14.78 20.51 -3.57
N VAL A 31 -14.62 19.43 -4.32
CA VAL A 31 -14.24 18.15 -3.74
C VAL A 31 -12.97 18.46 -2.96
N ARG A 32 -13.07 18.57 -1.63
CA ARG A 32 -11.89 18.56 -0.77
C ARG A 32 -11.24 17.22 -1.08
N SER A 33 -10.10 17.27 -1.78
CA SER A 33 -9.16 16.16 -1.87
C SER A 33 -9.01 15.58 -0.47
N ALA A 34 -9.34 14.29 -0.30
CA ALA A 34 -9.03 13.61 0.94
C ALA A 34 -7.51 13.71 1.13
N SER A 35 -7.08 14.32 2.23
CA SER A 35 -5.66 14.49 2.52
C SER A 35 -5.06 13.14 2.92
N ALA A 36 -3.91 12.81 2.32
CA ALA A 36 -3.26 11.52 2.44
C ALA A 36 -1.98 11.59 3.28
N SER A 37 -1.66 10.52 4.03
CA SER A 37 -0.33 10.26 4.57
C SER A 37 0.66 10.13 3.41
N THR A 38 1.92 10.51 3.60
CA THR A 38 2.90 10.48 2.50
C THR A 38 4.18 9.72 2.85
N ALA A 39 4.76 9.04 1.87
CA ALA A 39 6.15 8.57 1.91
C ALA A 39 6.95 9.20 0.77
N GLY A 40 8.28 9.11 0.84
CA GLY A 40 9.12 9.40 -0.31
C GLY A 40 8.94 8.33 -1.39
N SER A 41 8.52 8.72 -2.58
CA SER A 41 8.20 7.83 -3.70
C SER A 41 9.38 6.94 -4.13
N ASP A 42 10.58 7.51 -4.10
CA ASP A 42 11.82 6.87 -4.53
C ASP A 42 12.78 6.56 -3.38
N VAL A 43 12.34 6.63 -2.12
CA VAL A 43 13.24 6.46 -0.95
C VAL A 43 13.11 5.11 -0.26
N ALA A 44 12.15 4.27 -0.64
CA ALA A 44 11.99 2.95 -0.04
C ALA A 44 13.20 2.03 -0.30
N TRP A 45 13.53 1.15 0.64
CA TRP A 45 14.62 0.17 0.53
C TRP A 45 14.25 -1.05 -0.33
N GLN A 46 13.38 -0.89 -1.33
CA GLN A 46 12.80 -1.98 -2.12
C GLN A 46 13.83 -2.81 -2.89
N GLN A 47 15.03 -2.27 -3.13
CA GLN A 47 16.13 -2.97 -3.81
C GLN A 47 16.83 -4.04 -2.94
N LEU A 48 16.59 -4.09 -1.62
CA LEU A 48 17.41 -4.89 -0.68
C LEU A 48 16.83 -6.27 -0.30
N ASN A 49 15.93 -6.85 -1.09
CA ASN A 49 15.31 -8.15 -0.79
C ASN A 49 14.72 -8.24 0.65
N GLY A 50 14.31 -7.09 1.20
CA GLY A 50 13.74 -6.98 2.54
C GLY A 50 14.72 -6.91 3.71
N GLU A 51 16.03 -6.74 3.51
CA GLU A 51 17.00 -6.57 4.61
C GLU A 51 17.68 -5.20 4.62
N ILE A 52 17.66 -4.51 5.76
CA ILE A 52 18.29 -3.20 5.95
C ILE A 52 19.32 -3.34 7.08
N ASN A 53 20.59 -3.04 6.81
CA ASN A 53 21.61 -3.04 7.85
C ASN A 53 21.37 -1.90 8.85
N VAL A 54 21.59 -2.19 10.13
CA VAL A 54 21.63 -1.21 11.21
C VAL A 54 22.86 -1.43 12.08
N CYS A 55 23.38 -0.34 12.63
CA CYS A 55 24.49 -0.41 13.57
C CYS A 55 24.46 0.76 14.56
N TRP A 56 25.16 0.59 15.67
CA TRP A 56 25.30 1.58 16.73
C TRP A 56 26.63 2.33 16.63
N GLU A 57 26.61 3.66 16.60
CA GLU A 57 27.83 4.47 16.45
C GLU A 57 28.63 4.63 17.74
N ASN A 58 27.95 4.66 18.87
CA ASN A 58 28.52 4.93 20.19
C ASN A 58 27.88 4.03 21.27
N PHE A 59 27.73 2.74 20.97
CA PHE A 59 27.13 1.79 21.90
C PHE A 59 27.96 1.63 23.17
N ASP A 60 27.27 1.61 24.30
CA ASP A 60 27.79 1.29 25.63
C ASP A 60 26.93 0.17 26.20
N ASP A 61 27.55 -0.86 26.77
CA ASP A 61 26.86 -2.06 27.28
C ASP A 61 25.80 -1.75 28.34
N ARG A 62 25.91 -0.58 29.01
CA ARG A 62 24.88 -0.08 29.93
C ARG A 62 23.51 0.12 29.27
N TYR A 63 23.47 0.26 27.94
CA TYR A 63 22.27 0.44 27.14
C TYR A 63 21.76 -0.84 26.47
N SER A 64 22.29 -2.00 26.87
CA SER A 64 21.89 -3.29 26.30
C SER A 64 20.40 -3.58 26.46
N THR A 65 19.79 -3.18 27.57
CA THR A 65 18.35 -3.32 27.82
C THR A 65 17.53 -2.48 26.84
N GLU A 66 17.86 -1.20 26.69
CA GLU A 66 17.16 -0.27 25.80
C GLU A 66 17.33 -0.64 24.33
N ALA A 67 18.54 -1.03 23.92
CA ALA A 67 18.79 -1.55 22.58
C ALA A 67 17.99 -2.83 22.30
N GLY A 68 17.79 -3.67 23.32
CA GLY A 68 16.88 -4.81 23.26
C GLY A 68 15.42 -4.41 23.03
N TRP A 69 14.95 -3.39 23.74
CA TRP A 69 13.60 -2.84 23.55
C TRP A 69 13.38 -2.27 22.16
N VAL A 70 14.36 -1.51 21.63
CA VAL A 70 14.33 -1.00 20.26
C VAL A 70 14.20 -2.16 19.28
N LYS A 71 15.12 -3.14 19.34
CA LYS A 71 15.09 -4.27 18.41
C LYS A 71 13.76 -5.04 18.46
N ASN A 72 13.22 -5.25 19.66
CA ASN A 72 11.96 -5.97 19.82
C ASN A 72 10.75 -5.16 19.33
N SER A 73 10.66 -3.87 19.66
CA SER A 73 9.52 -3.05 19.22
C SER A 73 9.45 -2.96 17.69
N ILE A 74 10.59 -2.84 17.00
CA ILE A 74 10.65 -2.85 15.53
C ILE A 74 10.24 -4.21 14.95
N PHE A 75 10.61 -5.31 15.62
CA PHE A 75 10.18 -6.65 15.23
C PHE A 75 8.67 -6.86 15.36
N GLU A 76 8.09 -6.42 16.48
CA GLU A 76 6.66 -6.57 16.79
C GLU A 76 5.76 -5.62 15.97
N THR A 77 6.33 -4.59 15.34
CA THR A 77 5.62 -3.57 14.56
C THR A 77 5.94 -3.66 13.06
N TRP A 78 6.91 -2.90 12.56
CA TRP A 78 7.16 -2.75 11.13
C TRP A 78 7.50 -4.07 10.44
N GLN A 79 8.39 -4.88 11.03
CA GLN A 79 8.82 -6.15 10.43
C GLN A 79 7.75 -7.24 10.50
N LYS A 80 6.78 -7.11 11.41
CA LYS A 80 5.65 -8.02 11.51
C LYS A 80 4.74 -7.91 10.29
N TYR A 81 4.50 -6.69 9.82
CA TYR A 81 3.52 -6.41 8.77
C TYR A 81 4.15 -6.17 7.38
N GLY A 82 5.37 -5.63 7.32
CA GLY A 82 6.10 -5.39 6.07
C GLY A 82 7.14 -6.47 5.75
N ASN A 83 7.51 -6.59 4.48
CA ASN A 83 8.68 -7.36 4.03
C ASN A 83 9.98 -6.58 4.27
N VAL A 84 10.28 -6.35 5.54
CA VAL A 84 11.48 -5.64 5.95
C VAL A 84 12.04 -6.25 7.22
N LYS A 85 13.36 -6.31 7.31
CA LYS A 85 14.13 -6.85 8.42
C LYS A 85 15.35 -5.97 8.63
N PHE A 86 15.51 -5.45 9.83
CA PHE A 86 16.69 -4.74 10.27
C PHE A 86 17.70 -5.74 10.87
N VAL A 87 18.91 -5.76 10.32
CA VAL A 87 19.96 -6.74 10.62
C VAL A 87 21.27 -6.04 11.01
N GLY A 88 22.25 -6.76 11.56
CA GLY A 88 23.52 -6.17 12.00
C GLY A 88 23.53 -5.89 13.50
N TRP A 89 22.79 -4.88 13.96
CA TRP A 89 22.63 -4.45 15.38
C TRP A 89 23.92 -4.37 16.23
N GLY A 90 25.09 -4.36 15.59
CA GLY A 90 26.40 -4.28 16.22
C GLY A 90 27.01 -2.89 16.09
N PRO A 91 28.28 -2.70 16.47
CA PRO A 91 28.95 -1.41 16.34
C PRO A 91 29.15 -1.01 14.88
N CYS A 92 28.98 0.27 14.57
CA CYS A 92 29.26 0.82 13.26
C CYS A 92 30.78 0.91 13.01
N ARG A 93 31.18 0.65 11.77
CA ARG A 93 32.51 0.94 11.21
C ARG A 93 32.46 2.17 10.31
N SER A 94 33.59 2.66 9.83
CA SER A 94 33.66 3.79 8.91
C SER A 94 32.83 3.58 7.63
N GLU A 95 32.82 2.35 7.13
CA GLU A 95 32.21 1.92 5.88
C GLU A 95 30.81 1.30 6.05
N SER A 96 30.28 1.26 7.29
CA SER A 96 28.95 0.69 7.53
C SER A 96 27.88 1.42 6.73
N ARG A 97 27.13 0.63 5.97
CA ARG A 97 25.94 0.99 5.18
C ARG A 97 24.67 0.71 5.97
N GLY A 98 23.54 1.21 5.50
CA GLY A 98 22.24 1.15 6.16
C GLY A 98 22.05 2.27 7.19
N VAL A 99 21.21 2.02 8.19
CA VAL A 99 20.84 3.02 9.22
C VAL A 99 21.88 3.00 10.34
N ARG A 100 22.54 4.14 10.55
CA ARG A 100 23.53 4.30 11.61
C ARG A 100 22.90 5.07 12.77
N ILE A 101 22.90 4.46 13.95
CA ILE A 101 22.16 4.93 15.11
C ILE A 101 23.11 5.46 16.17
N LYS A 102 22.95 6.73 16.54
CA LYS A 102 23.63 7.34 17.69
C LYS A 102 22.69 7.34 18.90
N ILE A 103 23.20 6.96 20.06
CA ILE A 103 22.52 7.15 21.34
C ILE A 103 22.94 8.52 21.90
N ASP A 104 22.00 9.41 22.14
CA ASP A 104 22.26 10.75 22.68
C ASP A 104 21.08 11.24 23.52
N ASP A 105 21.37 11.97 24.60
CA ASP A 105 20.33 12.56 25.45
C ASP A 105 19.83 13.88 24.85
N SER A 106 19.22 13.78 23.67
CA SER A 106 18.62 14.88 22.89
C SER A 106 17.21 14.49 22.44
N ASN A 107 16.52 15.37 21.70
CA ASN A 107 15.32 14.94 20.99
C ASN A 107 15.69 13.85 19.98
N PRO A 108 14.98 12.71 19.93
CA PRO A 108 15.13 11.73 18.85
C PRO A 108 14.86 12.39 17.49
N LEU A 109 15.59 11.95 16.48
CA LEU A 109 15.39 12.41 15.11
C LEU A 109 15.99 11.45 14.09
N VAL A 110 15.47 11.55 12.88
CA VAL A 110 16.04 10.98 11.66
C VAL A 110 16.30 12.09 10.65
N ARG A 111 17.50 12.12 10.08
CA ARG A 111 17.96 13.24 9.23
C ARG A 111 17.37 13.24 7.82
N GLU A 112 17.04 12.06 7.31
CA GLU A 112 16.56 11.85 5.94
C GLU A 112 15.61 10.65 5.90
N LEU A 113 14.76 10.57 4.88
CA LEU A 113 13.82 9.46 4.73
C LEU A 113 14.43 8.27 3.98
N GLY A 114 14.12 7.06 4.44
CA GLY A 114 14.41 5.83 3.71
C GLY A 114 15.89 5.63 3.38
N ARG A 115 16.18 5.17 2.16
CA ARG A 115 17.53 4.87 1.65
C ARG A 115 18.48 6.07 1.57
N LYS A 116 17.98 7.30 1.70
CA LYS A 116 18.84 8.49 1.82
C LYS A 116 19.68 8.46 3.11
N LEU A 117 19.31 7.63 4.08
CA LEU A 117 20.09 7.37 5.29
C LEU A 117 21.29 6.43 5.08
N ASP A 118 21.44 5.80 3.91
CA ASP A 118 22.41 4.73 3.69
C ASP A 118 23.86 5.17 3.98
N GLY A 119 24.39 4.73 5.13
CA GLY A 119 25.74 5.07 5.59
C GLY A 119 25.86 6.48 6.19
N MET A 120 24.76 7.18 6.43
CA MET A 120 24.76 8.53 6.99
C MET A 120 25.16 8.51 8.47
N LYS A 121 26.30 9.13 8.80
CA LYS A 121 26.75 9.30 10.19
C LYS A 121 25.76 10.14 10.99
N ASN A 122 25.41 9.69 12.20
CA ASN A 122 24.33 10.25 13.01
C ASN A 122 22.99 10.36 12.24
N GLY A 123 22.72 9.42 11.33
CA GLY A 123 21.53 9.43 10.48
C GLY A 123 20.24 9.27 11.29
N MET A 124 20.30 8.44 12.33
CA MET A 124 19.25 8.31 13.35
C MET A 124 19.84 8.60 14.73
N VAL A 125 19.12 9.36 15.56
CA VAL A 125 19.47 9.61 16.95
C VAL A 125 18.32 9.12 17.82
N LEU A 126 18.63 8.28 18.80
CA LEU A 126 17.68 7.80 19.80
C LEU A 126 18.11 8.25 21.19
N ASN A 127 17.13 8.65 22.00
CA ASN A 127 17.36 9.02 23.39
C ASN A 127 16.96 7.87 24.31
N PHE A 128 17.93 7.40 25.10
CA PHE A 128 17.71 6.38 26.12
C PHE A 128 17.73 6.96 27.53
N ASP A 129 18.21 8.17 27.76
CA ASP A 129 18.40 8.72 29.10
C ASP A 129 17.25 9.62 29.55
N PHE A 130 16.75 10.47 28.64
CA PHE A 130 15.67 11.44 28.90
C PHE A 130 15.96 12.37 30.10
N VAL A 131 17.21 12.76 30.32
CA VAL A 131 17.61 13.58 31.48
C VAL A 131 17.70 15.06 31.12
N LYS A 132 18.31 15.41 29.98
CA LYS A 132 18.51 16.80 29.53
C LYS A 132 17.36 17.32 28.68
N TRP A 133 16.78 16.45 27.85
CA TRP A 133 15.74 16.80 26.88
C TRP A 133 14.48 15.95 27.02
N GLY A 134 14.38 15.17 28.11
CA GLY A 134 13.19 14.38 28.42
C GLY A 134 12.11 15.19 29.13
N ASN A 135 10.85 14.97 28.74
CA ASN A 135 9.74 15.23 29.64
C ASN A 135 9.93 14.34 30.88
N SER A 136 9.75 14.86 32.10
CA SER A 136 9.89 14.11 33.36
C SER A 136 9.04 12.82 33.41
N SER A 137 8.00 12.74 32.57
CA SER A 137 7.21 11.53 32.35
C SER A 137 7.98 10.39 31.67
N CYS A 138 8.99 10.65 30.85
CA CYS A 138 9.79 9.61 30.18
C CYS A 138 10.90 9.06 31.07
N THR A 139 11.39 9.83 32.04
CA THR A 139 12.32 9.30 33.04
C THR A 139 11.66 8.19 33.87
N SER A 140 10.37 8.33 34.20
CA SER A 140 9.60 7.31 34.95
C SER A 140 8.97 6.22 34.08
N ARG A 141 8.88 6.41 32.76
CA ARG A 141 8.33 5.47 31.77
C ARG A 141 9.32 5.18 30.65
N ARG A 142 10.57 4.94 31.05
CA ARG A 142 11.72 4.86 30.15
C ARG A 142 11.51 3.86 29.01
N GLU A 143 11.06 2.65 29.33
CA GLU A 143 10.79 1.61 28.33
C GLU A 143 9.76 2.07 27.30
N ASP A 144 8.62 2.60 27.75
CA ASP A 144 7.54 3.07 26.86
C ASP A 144 8.04 4.15 25.90
N CYS A 145 8.80 5.12 26.42
CA CYS A 145 9.34 6.21 25.60
C CYS A 145 10.42 5.73 24.62
N VAL A 146 11.33 4.83 25.05
CA VAL A 146 12.31 4.23 24.13
C VAL A 146 11.59 3.49 23.00
N ARG A 147 10.62 2.64 23.33
CA ARG A 147 9.88 1.86 22.33
C ARG A 147 9.10 2.76 21.38
N ASN A 148 8.37 3.75 21.89
CA ASN A 148 7.56 4.67 21.10
C ASN A 148 8.42 5.49 20.13
N HIS A 149 9.46 6.15 20.64
CA HIS A 149 10.37 6.95 19.80
C HIS A 149 11.08 6.06 18.77
N ALA A 150 11.52 4.87 19.16
CA ALA A 150 12.14 3.94 18.21
C ALA A 150 11.17 3.56 17.07
N VAL A 151 9.92 3.20 17.38
CA VAL A 151 8.95 2.85 16.33
C VAL A 151 8.70 4.04 15.39
N HIS A 152 8.59 5.26 15.93
CA HIS A 152 8.46 6.48 15.14
C HIS A 152 9.65 6.71 14.20
N GLU A 153 10.87 6.75 14.75
CA GLU A 153 12.09 7.03 13.96
C GLU A 153 12.36 5.96 12.92
N PHE A 154 12.08 4.68 13.23
CA PHE A 154 12.18 3.63 12.23
C PHE A 154 11.13 3.73 11.12
N GLY A 155 9.98 4.36 11.37
CA GLY A 155 9.03 4.75 10.32
C GLY A 155 9.68 5.68 9.29
N HIS A 156 10.43 6.70 9.75
CA HIS A 156 11.22 7.55 8.85
C HIS A 156 12.31 6.79 8.11
N ALA A 157 13.01 5.90 8.81
CA ALA A 157 14.01 5.05 8.18
C ALA A 157 13.44 4.11 7.10
N LEU A 158 12.13 3.83 7.16
CA LEU A 158 11.39 3.05 6.16
C LEU A 158 10.84 3.93 5.02
N GLY A 159 10.87 5.25 5.17
CA GLY A 159 10.47 6.23 4.16
C GLY A 159 9.15 6.95 4.45
N LEU A 160 8.51 6.70 5.59
CA LEU A 160 7.28 7.39 6.01
C LEU A 160 7.61 8.83 6.44
N ALA A 161 6.90 9.81 5.89
CA ALA A 161 6.98 11.19 6.36
C ALA A 161 6.01 11.42 7.53
N HIS A 162 6.18 12.53 8.26
CA HIS A 162 5.22 12.89 9.30
C HIS A 162 3.82 13.09 8.72
N GLU A 163 2.83 12.55 9.41
CA GLU A 163 1.43 12.58 9.00
C GLU A 163 0.79 13.97 9.18
N HIS A 164 1.26 14.76 10.14
CA HIS A 164 0.76 16.10 10.40
C HIS A 164 1.10 17.11 9.29
N ASN A 165 2.19 16.87 8.53
CA ASN A 165 2.66 17.76 7.46
C ASN A 165 1.69 17.85 6.27
N THR A 166 0.77 16.91 6.10
CA THR A 166 -0.11 16.84 4.92
C THR A 166 -1.58 17.14 5.22
N ALA A 167 -2.04 17.01 6.48
CA ALA A 167 -3.48 16.97 6.78
C ALA A 167 -3.93 17.27 8.22
N GLY A 168 -3.02 17.54 9.16
CA GLY A 168 -3.38 17.70 10.59
C GLY A 168 -4.30 18.92 10.87
N PRO A 169 -4.88 19.03 12.09
CA PRO A 169 -5.45 20.29 12.59
C PRO A 169 -4.47 21.45 12.37
N GLU A 170 -4.95 22.67 12.13
CA GLU A 170 -4.09 23.84 11.78
C GLU A 170 -2.92 24.04 12.78
N VAL A 171 -3.20 23.84 14.08
CA VAL A 171 -2.21 23.89 15.16
C VAL A 171 -1.05 22.89 15.00
N CYS A 172 -1.27 21.79 14.29
CA CYS A 172 -0.29 20.75 14.01
C CYS A 172 0.47 20.97 12.70
N ARG A 173 -0.11 21.73 11.77
CA ARG A 173 0.54 22.12 10.50
C ARG A 173 1.46 23.33 10.66
N SER A 174 1.23 24.17 11.69
CA SER A 174 2.13 25.29 12.01
C SER A 174 3.49 24.88 12.58
N GLU A 175 3.68 23.60 12.93
CA GLU A 175 4.91 23.03 13.47
C GLU A 175 5.59 22.01 12.52
N ASN A 176 5.45 22.19 11.20
CA ASN A 176 6.06 21.30 10.21
C ASN A 176 7.51 20.95 10.55
N GLN A 177 7.80 19.66 10.77
CA GLN A 177 9.16 19.15 10.94
C GLN A 177 9.50 18.12 9.86
N GLY A 178 10.78 18.04 9.47
CA GLY A 178 11.27 17.09 8.48
C GLY A 178 10.81 17.37 7.04
N SER A 179 11.20 16.49 6.10
CA SER A 179 10.78 16.57 4.71
C SER A 179 9.37 16.00 4.52
N SER A 180 8.49 16.70 3.80
CA SER A 180 7.21 16.14 3.35
C SER A 180 7.44 15.03 2.33
N GLY A 181 6.72 13.91 2.47
CA GLY A 181 6.69 12.88 1.44
C GLY A 181 5.89 13.35 0.22
N ASP A 182 6.17 12.78 -0.93
CA ASP A 182 5.56 13.12 -2.22
C ASP A 182 4.59 12.03 -2.73
N TRP A 183 4.58 10.85 -2.11
CA TRP A 183 3.69 9.73 -2.46
C TRP A 183 2.55 9.57 -1.45
N PRO A 184 1.27 9.77 -1.83
CA PRO A 184 0.13 9.53 -0.94
C PRO A 184 -0.10 8.03 -0.69
N LEU A 185 0.02 7.56 0.55
CA LEU A 185 -0.08 6.14 0.92
C LEU A 185 -1.48 5.76 1.43
N THR A 186 -1.99 6.48 2.42
CA THR A 186 -3.30 6.24 3.06
C THR A 186 -4.04 7.55 3.27
N ILE A 187 -5.31 7.52 3.65
CA ILE A 187 -5.98 8.72 4.20
C ILE A 187 -5.31 9.14 5.52
N TYR A 188 -5.44 10.42 5.91
CA TYR A 188 -4.96 10.92 7.20
C TYR A 188 -5.48 10.08 8.38
N ASP A 189 -4.56 9.65 9.22
CA ASP A 189 -4.73 8.84 10.41
C ASP A 189 -4.33 9.65 11.66
N PRO A 190 -5.31 10.10 12.47
CA PRO A 190 -5.03 10.84 13.70
C PRO A 190 -4.35 9.99 14.79
N ASP A 191 -4.38 8.66 14.69
CA ASP A 191 -3.83 7.72 15.67
C ASP A 191 -2.45 7.16 15.29
N SER A 192 -1.96 7.53 14.11
CA SER A 192 -0.67 7.10 13.57
C SER A 192 0.50 7.41 14.49
N ILE A 193 1.45 6.47 14.55
CA ILE A 193 2.71 6.70 15.27
C ILE A 193 3.51 7.85 14.65
N MET A 194 3.30 8.17 13.36
CA MET A 194 3.95 9.26 12.63
C MET A 194 3.26 10.63 12.86
N ASN A 195 2.25 10.70 13.72
CA ASN A 195 1.51 11.92 14.03
C ASN A 195 1.83 12.44 15.44
N TYR A 196 2.59 13.54 15.53
CA TYR A 196 2.91 14.21 16.79
C TYR A 196 1.67 14.78 17.52
N CYS A 197 0.55 14.97 16.81
CA CYS A 197 -0.68 15.53 17.35
C CYS A 197 -1.72 14.49 17.80
N ARG A 198 -1.32 13.22 17.95
CA ARG A 198 -2.21 12.14 18.39
C ARG A 198 -2.96 12.51 19.68
N SER A 199 -4.26 12.80 19.58
CA SER A 199 -5.08 13.20 20.74
C SER A 199 -5.58 11.97 21.48
N GLY A 200 -5.14 11.79 22.74
CA GLY A 200 -5.70 10.76 23.62
C GLY A 200 -4.94 9.44 23.61
N SER A 201 -3.69 9.44 24.04
CA SER A 201 -3.19 8.46 25.01
C SER A 201 -1.79 8.88 25.42
N THR A 202 -1.61 9.09 26.73
CA THR A 202 -0.38 8.77 27.47
C THR A 202 0.78 8.26 26.60
N LEU A 203 1.94 8.94 26.65
CA LEU A 203 3.29 8.58 26.12
C LEU A 203 3.68 7.09 26.33
N GLY A 204 2.93 6.15 25.77
CA GLY A 204 2.70 4.86 26.44
C GLY A 204 2.21 3.73 25.54
N GLY A 205 2.09 3.97 24.23
CA GLY A 205 1.78 2.93 23.26
C GLY A 205 2.67 3.07 22.04
N TRP A 206 3.30 1.96 21.63
CA TRP A 206 4.10 1.86 20.39
C TRP A 206 3.42 0.97 19.34
N ASN A 207 2.12 0.69 19.52
CA ASN A 207 1.33 -0.06 18.56
C ASN A 207 1.04 0.80 17.33
N LEU A 208 1.21 0.18 16.16
CA LEU A 208 0.85 0.78 14.88
C LEU A 208 -0.67 0.93 14.76
N SER A 209 -1.11 2.06 14.21
CA SER A 209 -2.49 2.24 13.78
C SER A 209 -2.81 1.38 12.55
N ARG A 210 -4.07 1.38 12.12
CA ARG A 210 -4.45 0.73 10.86
C ARG A 210 -3.77 1.41 9.66
N GLY A 211 -3.70 2.74 9.64
CA GLY A 211 -3.03 3.50 8.59
C GLY A 211 -1.54 3.18 8.49
N ASP A 212 -0.85 3.08 9.63
CA ASP A 212 0.56 2.66 9.70
C ASP A 212 0.78 1.27 9.07
N VAL A 213 -0.09 0.30 9.41
CA VAL A 213 -0.01 -1.08 8.90
C VAL A 213 -0.29 -1.13 7.39
N ASP A 214 -1.29 -0.39 6.92
CA ASP A 214 -1.64 -0.34 5.50
C ASP A 214 -0.55 0.39 4.69
N GLY A 215 0.06 1.43 5.26
CA GLY A 215 1.20 2.14 4.70
C GLY A 215 2.41 1.23 4.54
N ILE A 216 2.85 0.52 5.59
CA ILE A 216 4.04 -0.34 5.50
C ILE A 216 3.85 -1.52 4.57
N LYS A 217 2.64 -2.12 4.50
CA LYS A 217 2.31 -3.17 3.53
C LYS A 217 2.34 -2.68 2.09
N THR A 218 2.14 -1.38 1.89
CA THR A 218 2.21 -0.74 0.57
C THR A 218 3.65 -0.49 0.16
N ILE A 219 4.50 -0.01 1.08
CA ILE A 219 5.92 0.25 0.78
C ILE A 219 6.73 -1.05 0.71
N TYR A 220 6.49 -1.98 1.64
CA TYR A 220 7.21 -3.27 1.79
C TYR A 220 6.23 -4.45 1.76
N PRO A 221 5.70 -4.83 0.58
CA PRO A 221 4.74 -5.93 0.49
C PRO A 221 5.38 -7.28 0.83
N LYS A 222 4.76 -8.03 1.76
CA LYS A 222 5.14 -9.40 2.12
C LYS A 222 4.46 -10.40 1.20
N TYR A 223 5.24 -10.92 0.25
CA TYR A 223 4.83 -11.95 -0.66
C TYR A 223 5.10 -13.32 -0.03
N ILE A 224 4.06 -14.01 0.42
CA ILE A 224 4.15 -15.38 0.92
C ILE A 224 3.80 -16.32 -0.24
N PRO A 225 4.74 -17.12 -0.77
CA PRO A 225 4.45 -18.07 -1.84
C PRO A 225 3.24 -18.94 -1.52
N ALA A 226 2.23 -18.92 -2.39
CA ALA A 226 1.08 -19.80 -2.27
C ALA A 226 1.50 -21.25 -2.56
N ASP A 227 0.92 -22.21 -1.83
CA ASP A 227 1.09 -23.65 -2.11
C ASP A 227 -0.13 -24.22 -2.81
N ILE A 228 -0.31 -23.82 -4.07
CA ILE A 228 -1.33 -24.39 -4.95
C ILE A 228 -0.80 -25.73 -5.50
N PRO A 229 -1.54 -26.85 -5.36
CA PRO A 229 -1.16 -28.14 -5.92
C PRO A 229 -0.98 -28.07 -7.44
N ASP A 230 0.01 -28.81 -7.95
CA ASP A 230 0.21 -28.96 -9.38
C ASP A 230 -1.02 -29.60 -10.06
N GLY A 231 -1.41 -29.05 -11.21
CA GLY A 231 -2.59 -29.48 -11.95
C GLY A 231 -3.93 -29.09 -11.31
N ARG A 232 -3.94 -28.32 -10.21
CA ARG A 232 -5.20 -27.76 -9.67
C ARG A 232 -5.90 -26.99 -10.79
N ASN A 233 -7.20 -27.20 -10.93
CA ASN A 233 -8.06 -26.39 -11.80
C ASN A 233 -8.99 -25.55 -10.93
N GLY A 234 -9.22 -24.30 -11.31
CA GLY A 234 -10.15 -23.43 -10.59
C GLY A 234 -10.45 -22.14 -11.32
N GLN A 235 -11.47 -21.43 -10.85
CA GLN A 235 -11.80 -20.09 -11.32
C GLN A 235 -11.03 -19.06 -10.50
N LEU A 236 -10.46 -18.07 -11.19
CA LEU A 236 -9.89 -16.89 -10.55
C LEU A 236 -10.99 -15.83 -10.41
N ILE A 237 -11.40 -15.53 -9.18
CA ILE A 237 -12.48 -14.59 -8.88
C ILE A 237 -11.90 -13.32 -8.26
N THR A 238 -12.18 -12.17 -8.83
CA THR A 238 -11.62 -10.89 -8.34
C THR A 238 -12.34 -10.43 -7.07
N GLN A 239 -11.61 -9.87 -6.11
CA GLN A 239 -12.19 -9.38 -4.86
C GLN A 239 -13.15 -8.22 -5.07
N GLN A 240 -12.80 -7.30 -5.98
CA GLN A 240 -13.53 -6.05 -6.18
C GLN A 240 -14.93 -6.24 -6.81
N SER A 241 -15.09 -7.22 -7.70
CA SER A 241 -16.36 -7.42 -8.43
C SER A 241 -17.03 -8.76 -8.18
N ALA A 242 -16.35 -9.72 -7.53
CA ALA A 242 -16.75 -11.12 -7.44
C ALA A 242 -17.00 -11.77 -8.82
N GLN A 243 -16.45 -11.18 -9.89
CA GLN A 243 -16.48 -11.73 -11.25
C GLN A 243 -15.25 -12.61 -11.49
N CYS A 244 -15.38 -13.51 -12.46
CA CYS A 244 -14.34 -14.44 -12.83
C CYS A 244 -13.45 -13.86 -13.92
N LEU A 245 -12.19 -14.27 -13.90
CA LEU A 245 -11.30 -14.15 -15.03
C LEU A 245 -11.79 -15.06 -16.17
N HIS A 246 -11.75 -14.53 -17.39
CA HIS A 246 -12.35 -15.16 -18.56
C HIS A 246 -11.49 -14.90 -19.81
N VAL A 247 -11.33 -15.93 -20.65
CA VAL A 247 -10.67 -15.81 -21.95
C VAL A 247 -11.66 -15.36 -23.02
N GLN A 248 -11.40 -14.21 -23.66
CA GLN A 248 -12.27 -13.64 -24.67
C GLN A 248 -12.62 -14.61 -25.80
N GLY A 249 -13.92 -14.68 -26.12
CA GLY A 249 -14.42 -15.32 -27.34
C GLY A 249 -14.56 -16.85 -27.25
N ALA A 250 -13.97 -17.51 -26.24
CA ALA A 250 -14.11 -18.94 -26.00
C ALA A 250 -13.92 -19.82 -27.26
N ASP A 251 -12.95 -19.49 -28.12
CA ASP A 251 -12.77 -20.11 -29.43
C ASP A 251 -11.44 -20.87 -29.59
N GLY A 252 -10.64 -20.93 -28.52
CA GLY A 252 -9.39 -21.67 -28.44
C GLY A 252 -8.23 -20.99 -29.18
N GLN A 253 -8.47 -19.86 -29.85
CA GLN A 253 -7.47 -19.18 -30.65
C GLN A 253 -6.44 -18.47 -29.77
N ARG A 254 -5.19 -18.38 -30.25
CA ARG A 254 -4.17 -17.51 -29.63
C ARG A 254 -4.60 -16.04 -29.66
N ARG A 255 -3.94 -15.20 -28.85
CA ARG A 255 -4.15 -13.74 -28.80
C ARG A 255 -5.52 -13.31 -28.27
N ARG A 256 -6.23 -14.21 -27.56
CA ARG A 256 -7.47 -13.85 -26.87
C ARG A 256 -7.14 -13.23 -25.53
N LEU A 257 -7.65 -12.02 -25.31
CA LEU A 257 -7.44 -11.25 -24.09
C LEU A 257 -8.13 -11.90 -22.90
N LEU A 258 -7.57 -11.68 -21.71
CA LEU A 258 -8.23 -11.99 -20.46
C LEU A 258 -9.06 -10.78 -20.06
N MET A 259 -10.25 -11.02 -19.52
CA MET A 259 -11.14 -9.99 -19.01
C MET A 259 -11.85 -10.49 -17.76
N GLN A 260 -12.41 -9.58 -16.97
CA GLN A 260 -13.40 -9.97 -15.97
C GLN A 260 -14.78 -10.14 -16.60
N TRP A 261 -15.50 -11.16 -16.14
CA TRP A 261 -16.85 -11.47 -16.59
C TRP A 261 -17.64 -12.22 -15.50
N PRO A 262 -18.98 -12.06 -15.43
CA PRO A 262 -19.82 -12.86 -14.54
C PRO A 262 -19.49 -14.35 -14.62
N CYS A 263 -19.21 -14.97 -13.47
CA CYS A 263 -18.74 -16.35 -13.42
C CYS A 263 -19.71 -17.32 -14.11
N GLN A 264 -19.16 -18.19 -14.97
CA GLN A 264 -19.89 -19.30 -15.59
C GLN A 264 -19.15 -20.62 -15.37
N ARG A 265 -19.83 -21.74 -15.57
CA ARG A 265 -19.25 -23.09 -15.39
C ARG A 265 -18.82 -23.72 -16.72
N THR A 266 -18.13 -22.93 -17.53
CA THR A 266 -17.62 -23.31 -18.84
C THR A 266 -16.09 -23.19 -18.85
N ALA A 267 -15.42 -23.98 -19.69
CA ALA A 267 -13.99 -24.25 -19.58
C ALA A 267 -13.09 -22.99 -19.77
N GLU A 268 -13.58 -21.97 -20.48
CA GLU A 268 -12.92 -20.67 -20.69
C GLU A 268 -12.83 -19.78 -19.43
N PHE A 269 -13.50 -20.17 -18.34
CA PHE A 269 -13.42 -19.52 -17.03
C PHE A 269 -12.51 -20.27 -16.04
N TYR A 270 -11.95 -21.41 -16.45
CA TYR A 270 -11.07 -22.22 -15.61
C TYR A 270 -9.60 -22.00 -15.97
N PHE A 271 -8.76 -22.11 -14.95
CA PHE A 271 -7.33 -21.96 -14.99
C PHE A 271 -6.69 -23.19 -14.37
N SER A 272 -5.79 -23.83 -15.10
CA SER A 272 -4.94 -24.91 -14.61
C SER A 272 -3.62 -24.34 -14.13
N PHE A 273 -3.22 -24.70 -12.91
CA PHE A 273 -2.02 -24.21 -12.25
C PHE A 273 -0.91 -25.26 -12.37
N HIS A 274 0.05 -25.04 -13.26
CA HIS A 274 1.20 -25.93 -13.45
C HIS A 274 2.39 -25.43 -12.62
N LYS A 275 2.76 -26.16 -11.56
CA LYS A 275 3.77 -25.74 -10.57
C LYS A 275 5.18 -25.89 -11.14
N LEU A 276 5.97 -24.83 -11.08
CA LEU A 276 7.37 -24.80 -11.52
C LEU A 276 8.36 -24.78 -10.36
N GLY A 277 7.91 -24.28 -9.20
CA GLY A 277 8.70 -24.16 -7.98
C GLY A 277 7.87 -23.58 -6.83
N PRO A 278 8.48 -23.25 -5.68
CA PRO A 278 7.79 -22.60 -4.58
C PRO A 278 7.15 -21.27 -5.01
N GLY A 279 5.81 -21.21 -5.02
CA GLY A 279 5.03 -20.04 -5.43
C GLY A 279 5.07 -19.70 -6.91
N GLU A 280 5.78 -20.47 -7.75
CA GLU A 280 5.95 -20.18 -9.17
C GLU A 280 5.15 -21.15 -10.04
N TYR A 281 4.37 -20.61 -10.96
CA TYR A 281 3.39 -21.32 -11.76
C TYR A 281 3.38 -20.87 -13.21
N GLN A 282 3.08 -21.80 -14.10
CA GLN A 282 2.54 -21.49 -15.42
C GLN A 282 1.03 -21.70 -15.37
N LEU A 283 0.27 -20.70 -15.81
CA LEU A 283 -1.18 -20.77 -15.84
C LEU A 283 -1.62 -21.21 -17.25
N ARG A 284 -2.49 -22.22 -17.34
CA ARG A 284 -2.98 -22.78 -18.60
C ARG A 284 -4.49 -22.74 -18.68
N SER A 285 -5.03 -22.49 -19.86
CA SER A 285 -6.45 -22.69 -20.13
C SER A 285 -6.72 -24.18 -20.31
N PRO A 286 -7.56 -24.83 -19.47
CA PRO A 286 -7.97 -26.21 -19.69
C PRO A 286 -8.76 -26.38 -21.00
N TYR A 287 -9.36 -25.31 -21.50
CA TYR A 287 -10.13 -25.30 -22.73
C TYR A 287 -9.24 -25.36 -23.99
N SER A 288 -8.24 -24.47 -24.09
CA SER A 288 -7.43 -24.32 -25.29
C SER A 288 -6.06 -25.01 -25.22
N GLY A 289 -5.62 -25.40 -24.03
CA GLY A 289 -4.24 -25.87 -23.77
C GLY A 289 -3.20 -24.75 -23.83
N ASN A 290 -3.58 -23.53 -24.20
CA ASN A 290 -2.69 -22.38 -24.25
C ASN A 290 -2.33 -21.88 -22.85
N CYS A 291 -1.17 -21.25 -22.75
CA CYS A 291 -0.69 -20.62 -21.54
C CYS A 291 -1.09 -19.14 -21.49
N PHE A 292 -1.20 -18.61 -20.28
CA PHE A 292 -1.37 -17.18 -20.08
C PHE A 292 -0.04 -16.45 -20.11
N HIS A 293 -0.08 -15.24 -20.62
CA HIS A 293 1.09 -14.47 -21.01
C HIS A 293 0.72 -12.97 -20.98
N TYR A 294 1.71 -12.12 -20.72
CA TYR A 294 1.63 -10.69 -21.03
C TYR A 294 2.61 -10.35 -22.14
N SER A 295 2.15 -9.58 -23.14
CA SER A 295 2.94 -9.27 -24.34
C SER A 295 3.97 -8.19 -24.04
N THR A 296 5.24 -8.57 -23.98
CA THR A 296 6.33 -7.62 -23.76
C THR A 296 7.22 -7.47 -25.00
N ASN A 297 7.52 -6.22 -25.34
CA ASN A 297 8.75 -5.86 -26.03
C ASN A 297 9.80 -5.42 -24.99
N GLY A 298 9.88 -6.13 -23.85
CA GLY A 298 10.76 -5.80 -22.73
C GLY A 298 10.15 -4.96 -21.59
N ASN A 299 8.97 -4.36 -21.78
CA ASN A 299 8.20 -3.66 -20.73
C ASN A 299 6.90 -4.43 -20.41
N GLU A 300 6.71 -4.77 -19.15
CA GLU A 300 5.57 -5.56 -18.64
C GLU A 300 4.41 -4.67 -18.20
N LEU A 301 4.69 -3.42 -17.81
CA LEU A 301 3.68 -2.53 -17.31
C LEU A 301 2.72 -2.13 -18.42
N ARG A 302 1.42 -2.19 -18.11
CA ARG A 302 0.29 -1.95 -19.01
C ARG A 302 0.14 -2.99 -20.13
N ALA A 303 0.93 -4.06 -20.13
CA ALA A 303 0.81 -5.10 -21.13
C ALA A 303 -0.52 -5.86 -20.96
N PRO A 304 -1.30 -6.06 -22.03
CA PRO A 304 -2.51 -6.85 -21.94
C PRO A 304 -2.18 -8.32 -21.62
N LEU A 305 -3.00 -8.92 -20.75
CA LEU A 305 -2.94 -10.35 -20.48
C LEU A 305 -3.74 -11.10 -21.53
N MET A 306 -3.16 -12.15 -22.11
CA MET A 306 -3.78 -12.95 -23.16
C MET A 306 -3.36 -14.42 -23.07
N GLN A 307 -4.08 -15.28 -23.77
CA GLN A 307 -3.62 -16.65 -24.00
C GLN A 307 -2.73 -16.75 -25.24
N TRP A 308 -1.68 -17.56 -25.15
CA TRP A 308 -0.71 -17.84 -26.20
C TRP A 308 -0.20 -19.27 -26.12
N GLU A 309 0.42 -19.76 -27.19
CA GLU A 309 1.11 -21.04 -27.19
C GLU A 309 2.14 -21.10 -26.06
N CYS A 310 2.13 -22.18 -25.30
CA CYS A 310 2.99 -22.33 -24.13
C CYS A 310 4.47 -22.28 -24.51
N ALA A 311 5.24 -21.49 -23.75
CA ALA A 311 6.70 -21.47 -23.83
C ALA A 311 7.30 -21.47 -22.41
N GLU A 312 8.58 -21.81 -22.30
CA GLU A 312 9.31 -21.87 -21.03
C GLU A 312 10.01 -20.55 -20.68
N THR A 313 9.60 -19.41 -21.27
CA THR A 313 10.19 -18.10 -21.01
C THR A 313 9.51 -17.40 -19.82
N GLU A 314 10.16 -16.37 -19.25
CA GLU A 314 9.70 -15.71 -18.01
C GLU A 314 8.34 -15.00 -18.16
N GLU A 315 7.92 -14.65 -19.38
CA GLU A 315 6.63 -14.00 -19.68
C GLU A 315 5.42 -14.94 -19.49
N PHE A 316 5.67 -16.25 -19.40
CA PHE A 316 4.66 -17.29 -19.14
C PHE A 316 4.69 -17.80 -17.69
N ARG A 317 5.58 -17.24 -16.87
CA ARG A 317 5.79 -17.68 -15.48
C ARG A 317 5.27 -16.61 -14.53
N PHE A 318 4.49 -17.06 -13.55
CA PHE A 318 3.84 -16.20 -12.58
C PHE A 318 4.18 -16.63 -11.16
N LYS A 319 4.41 -15.65 -10.28
CA LYS A 319 4.45 -15.86 -8.84
C LYS A 319 3.06 -15.64 -8.27
N ILE A 320 2.56 -16.60 -7.53
CA ILE A 320 1.28 -16.50 -6.83
C ILE A 320 1.59 -16.42 -5.34
N ASP A 321 1.21 -15.29 -4.74
CA ASP A 321 1.46 -15.03 -3.33
C ASP A 321 0.14 -14.92 -2.58
N SER A 322 0.09 -15.49 -1.37
CA SER A 322 -1.00 -15.25 -0.43
C SER A 322 -1.00 -13.77 -0.02
N ALA A 323 -2.16 -13.13 -0.19
CA ALA A 323 -2.47 -11.78 0.26
C ALA A 323 -3.21 -11.77 1.60
N GLY A 324 -3.34 -12.94 2.24
CA GLY A 324 -4.03 -13.13 3.51
C GLY A 324 -5.46 -13.64 3.34
N THR A 325 -6.12 -13.78 4.49
CA THR A 325 -7.47 -14.32 4.61
C THR A 325 -8.39 -13.24 5.14
N ASP A 326 -9.58 -13.10 4.56
CA ASP A 326 -10.58 -12.18 5.08
C ASP A 326 -11.33 -12.73 6.30
N SER A 327 -12.23 -11.92 6.86
CA SER A 327 -13.03 -12.27 8.04
C SER A 327 -13.93 -13.50 7.86
N TRP A 328 -14.17 -13.93 6.62
CA TRP A 328 -15.00 -15.09 6.29
C TRP A 328 -14.17 -16.34 6.05
N GLY A 329 -12.86 -16.28 6.28
CA GLY A 329 -11.96 -17.40 6.01
C GLY A 329 -11.59 -17.54 4.53
N GLN A 330 -11.94 -16.57 3.68
CA GLN A 330 -11.58 -16.61 2.27
C GLN A 330 -10.13 -16.15 2.09
N GLU A 331 -9.29 -17.05 1.58
CA GLU A 331 -7.94 -16.72 1.15
C GLU A 331 -7.96 -15.92 -0.16
N TRP A 332 -7.13 -14.88 -0.19
CA TRP A 332 -6.91 -14.01 -1.34
C TRP A 332 -5.46 -14.14 -1.82
N PHE A 333 -5.28 -14.08 -3.13
CA PHE A 333 -4.00 -14.23 -3.79
C PHE A 333 -3.70 -13.05 -4.69
N ARG A 334 -2.42 -12.77 -4.84
CA ARG A 334 -1.88 -11.84 -5.82
C ARG A 334 -1.06 -12.61 -6.83
N ILE A 335 -1.25 -12.31 -8.11
CA ILE A 335 -0.53 -12.98 -9.22
C ILE A 335 0.41 -11.96 -9.84
N ARG A 336 1.71 -12.28 -9.88
CA ARG A 336 2.79 -11.41 -10.36
C ARG A 336 3.58 -12.05 -11.48
N GLY A 337 4.24 -11.25 -12.32
CA GLY A 337 5.28 -11.73 -13.22
C GLY A 337 6.43 -12.37 -12.42
N SER A 338 7.00 -13.46 -12.93
CA SER A 338 8.12 -14.13 -12.25
C SER A 338 9.49 -13.48 -12.49
N ARG A 339 9.61 -12.69 -13.57
CA ARG A 339 10.85 -12.01 -13.97
C ARG A 339 11.48 -11.28 -12.80
N LYS A 340 12.80 -11.41 -12.65
CA LYS A 340 13.56 -10.76 -11.57
C LYS A 340 13.42 -9.23 -11.70
N GLY A 341 12.95 -8.58 -10.65
CA GLY A 341 12.66 -7.14 -10.65
C GLY A 341 11.33 -6.75 -11.29
N SER A 342 10.48 -7.72 -11.65
CA SER A 342 9.11 -7.44 -12.11
C SER A 342 8.29 -6.79 -11.00
N GLU A 343 7.67 -5.66 -11.34
CA GLU A 343 6.65 -4.99 -10.53
C GLU A 343 5.23 -5.31 -11.04
N ALA A 344 5.11 -6.19 -12.04
CA ALA A 344 3.86 -6.45 -12.72
C ALA A 344 2.98 -7.45 -11.94
N CYS A 345 1.78 -7.01 -11.63
CA CYS A 345 0.67 -7.78 -11.07
C CYS A 345 -0.48 -7.88 -12.08
N PHE A 346 -1.28 -8.94 -11.95
CA PHE A 346 -2.57 -9.02 -12.62
C PHE A 346 -3.49 -7.93 -12.04
N HIS A 347 -4.10 -7.16 -12.94
CA HIS A 347 -4.92 -6.02 -12.59
C HIS A 347 -6.14 -5.93 -13.51
N VAL A 348 -7.33 -5.71 -12.93
CA VAL A 348 -8.52 -5.34 -13.70
C VAL A 348 -8.39 -3.88 -14.12
N LEU A 349 -8.19 -3.61 -15.42
CA LEU A 349 -8.06 -2.23 -15.92
C LEU A 349 -9.28 -1.38 -15.53
N GLU A 350 -9.01 -0.14 -15.11
CA GLU A 350 -10.02 0.82 -14.63
C GLU A 350 -10.82 0.33 -13.39
N GLY A 351 -10.30 -0.68 -12.68
CA GLY A 351 -10.85 -1.13 -11.40
C GLY A 351 -10.53 -0.18 -10.25
N PRO A 352 -11.24 -0.29 -9.10
CA PRO A 352 -12.37 -1.19 -8.81
C PRO A 352 -13.63 -0.89 -9.65
N THR A 353 -14.24 -1.90 -10.27
CA THR A 353 -15.47 -1.77 -11.05
C THR A 353 -16.21 -3.10 -11.21
N LYS A 354 -17.54 -3.08 -11.06
CA LYS A 354 -18.41 -4.26 -11.28
C LYS A 354 -18.81 -4.45 -12.74
N GLU A 355 -18.37 -3.57 -13.63
CA GLU A 355 -18.69 -3.66 -15.06
C GLU A 355 -18.06 -4.91 -15.70
N PRO A 356 -18.81 -5.77 -16.39
CA PRO A 356 -18.23 -6.87 -17.14
C PRO A 356 -17.34 -6.33 -18.29
N ARG A 357 -16.53 -7.21 -18.91
CA ARG A 357 -15.70 -6.90 -20.08
C ARG A 357 -14.49 -6.01 -19.81
N LYS A 358 -14.16 -5.73 -18.56
CA LYS A 358 -12.92 -4.99 -18.26
C LYS A 358 -11.71 -5.87 -18.53
N PRO A 359 -10.75 -5.44 -19.37
CA PRO A 359 -9.59 -6.26 -19.69
C PRO A 359 -8.67 -6.42 -18.49
N MET A 360 -7.95 -7.53 -18.48
CA MET A 360 -6.85 -7.79 -17.56
C MET A 360 -5.56 -7.28 -18.16
N ALA A 361 -4.75 -6.60 -17.35
CA ALA A 361 -3.42 -6.16 -17.74
C ALA A 361 -2.42 -6.43 -16.63
N ALA A 362 -1.15 -6.47 -17.00
CA ALA A 362 -0.03 -6.35 -16.10
C ALA A 362 0.10 -4.88 -15.65
N TRP A 363 0.17 -4.63 -14.35
CA TRP A 363 0.30 -3.28 -13.78
C TRP A 363 1.18 -3.27 -12.54
N THR A 364 1.66 -2.11 -12.10
CA THR A 364 2.41 -2.01 -10.84
C THR A 364 1.61 -2.62 -9.69
N CYS A 365 2.24 -3.52 -8.94
CA CYS A 365 1.60 -4.20 -7.83
C CYS A 365 1.15 -3.25 -6.71
N LEU A 366 -0.16 -3.05 -6.58
CA LEU A 366 -0.76 -2.26 -5.49
C LEU A 366 -1.64 -3.14 -4.57
N ASN A 367 -2.16 -2.53 -3.51
CA ASN A 367 -3.01 -3.18 -2.50
C ASN A 367 -4.52 -3.02 -2.73
N GLY A 368 -4.93 -2.56 -3.92
CA GLY A 368 -6.34 -2.44 -4.28
C GLY A 368 -7.02 -3.81 -4.45
N PRO A 369 -8.35 -3.91 -4.21
CA PRO A 369 -9.11 -5.15 -4.37
C PRO A 369 -9.14 -5.67 -5.83
N GLU A 370 -8.80 -4.84 -6.81
CA GLU A 370 -8.66 -5.16 -8.23
C GLU A 370 -7.37 -5.93 -8.58
N TYR A 371 -6.48 -6.10 -7.61
CA TYR A 371 -5.25 -6.90 -7.70
C TYR A 371 -5.37 -8.27 -7.00
N LEU A 372 -6.50 -8.52 -6.32
CA LEU A 372 -6.68 -9.68 -5.45
C LEU A 372 -7.69 -10.66 -6.05
N PHE A 373 -7.30 -11.93 -6.02
CA PHE A 373 -8.06 -13.03 -6.62
C PHE A 373 -8.22 -14.16 -5.63
N THR A 374 -9.38 -14.80 -5.60
CA THR A 374 -9.54 -16.11 -4.95
C THR A 374 -9.61 -17.23 -6.00
N ILE A 375 -9.16 -18.43 -5.63
CA ILE A 375 -9.23 -19.62 -6.47
C ILE A 375 -10.35 -20.52 -5.94
N LYS A 376 -11.38 -20.73 -6.76
CA LYS A 376 -12.53 -21.58 -6.44
C LYS A 376 -12.64 -22.80 -7.32
#